data_AF-A0A9D9CGZ1-F1
#
_entry.id   AF-A0A9D9CGZ1-F1
#
_cell.length_a   1.000
_cell.length_b   1.000
_cell.length_c   1.000
_cell.angle_alpha   90.00
_cell.angle_beta   90.00
_cell.angle_gamma   90.00
#
_symmetry.space_group_name_H-M   'P 1'
#
loop_
_entity.id
_entity.type
_entity.pdbx_description
1 polymer ?
#
loop_
_entity_poly.entity_id
_entity_poly.type
_entity_poly.pdbx_seq_one_letter_code
_entity_poly.pdbx_strand_id
1 'polypeptide(L)'
;MKSILWSLTLIATLLTSIALCSCNKKETLDFDIPAEAIIVTNYGMEGSTSFDSSNITSITVSSIPTGWKVNKIDMYTSTITVTAPEFGEDVITSDTMTLIGYTPTGKTKTISILLAIKDPVDYYTTPSNCYIAAEPDKLYIFNPMVDGCGNALNTARIGIIWQSYATTVTIQDKDVIKHLDMRDGKAQFYVGAIKEEDEENVSVLAGNVLIGAYDKDDNLIWSWHIWATNNDPRENTITLNGEEMMNINLGADCNSNGSTDSDTIYGSYGLYYQWGRKEPFVGPATYHFSLNADAEMFGNDGFPMYIEYVESSALYGTAAWASSHPTSFITGYKENGNDWIYSGHETSWSAENNPCPAGWHIPEVSLFANLTIATADDERSWEELQQMYGLHLVDTTTSEEYFFTAQGRRNYLDGRLDIINDDETLPVPWSAYYWTSTTDGERAKALYFDLNTATRTWNGFDASRSMRRANALPIRCVKDR
;
A
#
# COMPACT_ATOMS: atom_id res chain seq x y z
N MET A 1 56.12 -70.07 25.80
CA MET A 1 54.84 -70.27 25.08
C MET A 1 54.06 -68.97 25.16
N LYS A 2 53.75 -68.39 23.98
CA LYS A 2 52.58 -67.54 23.61
C LYS A 2 52.03 -66.57 24.68
N SER A 3 51.79 -65.28 24.46
CA SER A 3 51.73 -64.46 23.24
C SER A 3 51.23 -63.05 23.62
N ILE A 4 51.74 -61.99 22.94
CA ILE A 4 50.97 -60.92 22.25
C ILE A 4 50.05 -60.01 23.10
N LEU A 5 49.97 -58.68 23.02
CA LEU A 5 50.61 -57.52 22.34
C LEU A 5 50.06 -56.29 23.16
N TRP A 6 50.83 -55.26 23.54
CA TRP A 6 51.03 -53.96 22.85
C TRP A 6 49.74 -53.12 22.67
N SER A 7 49.66 -51.80 22.80
CA SER A 7 50.56 -50.66 23.08
C SER A 7 49.68 -49.40 23.13
N LEU A 8 50.10 -48.33 23.81
CA LEU A 8 50.03 -46.94 23.31
C LEU A 8 50.64 -45.98 24.35
N THR A 9 51.86 -45.51 24.04
CA THR A 9 52.53 -44.43 24.78
C THR A 9 52.55 -43.22 23.86
N LEU A 10 51.95 -42.12 24.31
CA LEU A 10 51.83 -40.85 23.60
C LEU A 10 53.20 -40.14 23.62
N ILE A 11 53.75 -39.80 22.45
CA ILE A 11 54.91 -38.90 22.32
C ILE A 11 54.43 -37.60 21.68
N ALA A 12 54.79 -36.48 22.32
CA ALA A 12 54.49 -35.14 21.88
C ALA A 12 55.36 -34.71 20.69
N THR A 13 54.75 -34.02 19.73
CA THR A 13 55.44 -33.12 18.80
C THR A 13 54.68 -31.79 18.74
N LEU A 14 55.33 -30.74 19.24
CA LEU A 14 54.88 -29.36 19.18
C LEU A 14 55.12 -28.84 17.75
N LEU A 15 54.06 -28.70 16.95
CA LEU A 15 54.09 -27.99 15.67
C LEU A 15 53.55 -26.57 15.89
N THR A 16 54.44 -25.59 15.93
CA THR A 16 54.10 -24.18 15.80
C THR A 16 53.57 -23.94 14.39
N SER A 17 52.24 -23.95 14.23
CA SER A 17 51.58 -23.41 13.05
C SER A 17 51.43 -21.91 13.26
N ILE A 18 52.24 -21.12 12.54
CA ILE A 18 51.95 -19.71 12.33
C ILE A 18 50.72 -19.69 11.43
N ALA A 19 49.53 -19.55 12.02
CA ALA A 19 48.36 -19.14 11.28
C ALA A 19 48.60 -17.68 10.86
N LEU A 20 49.14 -17.50 9.64
CA LEU A 20 48.98 -16.26 8.90
C LEU A 20 47.47 -16.06 8.76
N CYS A 21 46.92 -15.23 9.64
CA CYS A 21 45.59 -14.65 9.48
C CYS A 21 45.68 -13.78 8.23
N SER A 22 45.49 -14.37 7.06
CA SER A 22 45.18 -13.61 5.85
C SER A 22 43.82 -12.99 6.11
N CYS A 23 43.81 -11.74 6.57
CA CYS A 23 42.65 -10.87 6.45
C CYS A 23 42.36 -10.69 4.96
N ASN A 24 41.77 -11.69 4.31
CA ASN A 24 41.06 -11.48 3.06
C ASN A 24 39.82 -10.67 3.43
N LYS A 25 39.97 -9.34 3.54
CA LYS A 25 38.84 -8.43 3.36
C LYS A 25 38.30 -8.78 1.97
N LYS A 26 37.22 -9.54 1.89
CA LYS A 26 36.45 -9.65 0.65
C LYS A 26 36.16 -8.21 0.27
N GLU A 27 36.69 -7.75 -0.86
CA GLU A 27 36.23 -6.50 -1.46
C GLU A 27 34.71 -6.66 -1.65
N THR A 28 33.93 -5.95 -0.84
CA THR A 28 32.51 -5.77 -1.07
C THR A 28 32.40 -4.86 -2.28
N LEU A 29 31.86 -5.43 -3.36
CA LEU A 29 31.58 -4.76 -4.60
C LEU A 29 30.12 -4.36 -4.56
N ASP A 30 29.83 -3.07 -4.50
CA ASP A 30 28.45 -2.62 -4.59
C ASP A 30 28.26 -1.67 -5.77
N PHE A 31 27.24 -1.98 -6.54
CA PHE A 31 26.79 -1.20 -7.68
C PHE A 31 25.33 -1.58 -7.81
N ASP A 32 24.44 -0.63 -7.66
CA ASP A 32 23.01 -0.84 -7.70
C ASP A 32 22.30 0.35 -8.34
N ILE A 33 21.15 0.10 -8.97
CA ILE A 33 20.30 1.14 -9.54
C ILE A 33 18.92 0.95 -8.92
N PRO A 34 18.59 1.68 -7.84
CA PRO A 34 17.38 1.40 -7.05
C PRO A 34 16.08 1.49 -7.85
N ALA A 35 16.00 2.37 -8.85
CA ALA A 35 14.81 2.50 -9.69
C ALA A 35 14.70 1.34 -10.72
N GLU A 36 15.79 0.63 -11.00
CA GLU A 36 15.89 -0.46 -11.98
C GLU A 36 15.46 -0.12 -13.42
N ALA A 37 15.11 1.15 -13.68
CA ALA A 37 14.61 1.61 -14.96
C ALA A 37 14.87 3.10 -15.20
N ILE A 38 14.88 3.49 -16.47
CA ILE A 38 14.74 4.88 -16.91
C ILE A 38 13.56 4.93 -17.88
N ILE A 39 12.50 5.62 -17.49
CA ILE A 39 11.29 5.74 -18.28
C ILE A 39 11.08 7.21 -18.66
N VAL A 40 10.72 7.45 -19.92
CA VAL A 40 10.34 8.77 -20.42
C VAL A 40 8.93 8.74 -21.01
N THR A 41 8.31 9.91 -21.13
CA THR A 41 6.92 10.03 -21.59
C THR A 41 6.76 10.27 -23.09
N ASN A 42 7.85 10.36 -23.86
CA ASN A 42 7.82 10.65 -25.31
C ASN A 42 9.18 10.37 -25.98
N TYR A 43 9.15 10.25 -27.31
CA TYR A 43 10.34 10.13 -28.16
C TYR A 43 11.26 11.36 -28.04
N GLY A 44 12.55 11.14 -28.22
CA GLY A 44 13.59 12.18 -28.20
C GLY A 44 13.83 12.84 -26.84
N MET A 45 13.09 12.48 -25.80
CA MET A 45 13.26 13.06 -24.47
C MET A 45 14.42 12.44 -23.71
N GLU A 46 15.02 13.25 -22.84
CA GLU A 46 15.99 12.77 -21.87
C GLU A 46 15.29 12.19 -20.64
N GLY A 47 15.83 11.08 -20.13
CA GLY A 47 15.47 10.48 -18.86
C GLY A 47 16.73 10.25 -18.02
N SER A 48 16.57 10.18 -16.70
CA SER A 48 17.70 9.90 -15.80
C SER A 48 17.30 9.06 -14.61
N THR A 49 18.28 8.43 -13.97
CA THR A 49 18.14 7.75 -12.69
C THR A 49 19.43 7.82 -11.87
N SER A 50 19.35 7.52 -10.57
CA SER A 50 20.51 7.40 -9.66
C SER A 50 21.11 6.00 -9.69
N PHE A 51 22.36 5.90 -9.28
CA PHE A 51 22.96 4.63 -8.88
C PHE A 51 23.68 4.77 -7.54
N ASP A 52 23.72 3.69 -6.79
CA ASP A 52 24.59 3.54 -5.64
C ASP A 52 25.82 2.75 -6.05
N SER A 53 26.99 3.16 -5.57
CA SER A 53 28.20 2.39 -5.83
C SER A 53 29.22 2.52 -4.72
N SER A 54 29.84 1.40 -4.37
CA SER A 54 30.99 1.34 -3.48
C SER A 54 32.09 0.49 -4.13
N ASN A 55 33.31 1.03 -4.11
CA ASN A 55 34.47 0.41 -4.76
C ASN A 55 34.34 0.24 -6.29
N ILE A 56 33.53 1.08 -6.95
CA ILE A 56 33.45 1.21 -8.41
C ILE A 56 34.20 2.47 -8.85
N THR A 57 35.12 2.35 -9.80
CA THR A 57 35.89 3.47 -10.35
C THR A 57 35.40 3.94 -11.71
N SER A 58 34.70 3.06 -12.44
CA SER A 58 34.16 3.39 -13.76
C SER A 58 32.99 2.48 -14.10
N ILE A 59 32.05 2.98 -14.89
CA ILE A 59 30.92 2.24 -15.42
C ILE A 59 30.97 2.35 -16.95
N THR A 60 30.76 1.24 -17.65
CA THR A 60 30.62 1.22 -19.12
C THR A 60 29.27 0.62 -19.53
N VAL A 61 28.84 0.95 -20.74
CA VAL A 61 27.63 0.41 -21.36
C VAL A 61 28.03 -0.82 -22.17
N SER A 62 27.52 -1.99 -21.80
CA SER A 62 27.76 -3.25 -22.51
C SER A 62 26.80 -3.44 -23.68
N SER A 63 25.54 -3.06 -23.48
CA SER A 63 24.50 -3.09 -24.50
C SER A 63 23.48 -1.99 -24.21
N ILE A 64 22.87 -1.46 -25.26
CA ILE A 64 21.78 -0.51 -25.20
C ILE A 64 20.81 -0.81 -26.34
N PRO A 65 19.48 -0.70 -26.13
CA PRO A 65 18.51 -0.91 -27.19
C PRO A 65 18.70 0.05 -28.37
N THR A 66 18.39 -0.41 -29.56
CA THR A 66 18.56 0.37 -30.80
C THR A 66 17.83 1.71 -30.72
N GLY A 67 18.56 2.78 -31.03
CA GLY A 67 18.03 4.15 -31.07
C GLY A 67 18.17 4.93 -29.76
N TRP A 68 18.24 4.25 -28.61
CA TRP A 68 18.56 4.88 -27.33
C TRP A 68 20.02 5.31 -27.28
N LYS A 69 20.30 6.39 -26.54
CA LYS A 69 21.65 6.94 -26.39
C LYS A 69 21.95 7.20 -24.92
N VAL A 70 23.11 6.76 -24.44
CA VAL A 70 23.62 7.22 -23.14
C VAL A 70 24.29 8.57 -23.34
N ASN A 71 23.75 9.60 -22.71
CA ASN A 71 24.27 10.95 -22.80
C ASN A 71 25.43 11.12 -21.82
N LYS A 72 25.24 10.65 -20.58
CA LYS A 72 26.20 10.84 -19.49
C LYS A 72 26.04 9.76 -18.43
N ILE A 73 27.18 9.29 -17.92
CA ILE A 73 27.28 8.57 -16.64
C ILE A 73 28.17 9.41 -15.74
N ASP A 74 27.57 10.05 -14.74
CA ASP A 74 28.27 10.96 -13.84
C ASP A 74 28.56 10.27 -12.51
N MET A 75 29.83 9.97 -12.26
CA MET A 75 30.31 9.36 -11.02
C MET A 75 30.32 10.32 -9.82
N TYR A 76 30.21 11.63 -10.04
CA TYR A 76 30.22 12.63 -8.98
C TYR A 76 28.81 12.84 -8.42
N THR A 77 27.81 12.95 -9.29
CA THR A 77 26.40 13.06 -8.90
C THR A 77 25.71 11.70 -8.79
N SER A 78 26.40 10.62 -9.15
CA SER A 78 25.88 9.26 -9.21
C SER A 78 24.61 9.13 -10.05
N THR A 79 24.64 9.69 -11.27
CA THR A 79 23.48 9.73 -12.17
C THR A 79 23.82 9.18 -13.55
N ILE A 80 22.84 8.50 -14.15
CA ILE A 80 22.87 8.07 -15.56
C ILE A 80 21.79 8.86 -16.30
N THR A 81 22.14 9.41 -17.46
CA THR A 81 21.22 10.15 -18.35
C THR A 81 21.22 9.50 -19.72
N VAL A 82 20.03 9.23 -20.25
CA VAL A 82 19.82 8.67 -21.58
C VAL A 82 18.85 9.54 -22.39
N THR A 83 18.98 9.52 -23.72
CA THR A 83 17.95 10.06 -24.63
C THR A 83 17.17 8.90 -25.23
N ALA A 84 15.85 9.00 -25.19
CA ALA A 84 14.97 8.13 -25.94
C ALA A 84 15.16 8.31 -27.45
N PRO A 85 14.93 7.27 -28.24
CA PRO A 85 14.99 7.35 -29.70
C PRO A 85 14.00 8.38 -30.25
N GLU A 86 14.32 8.92 -31.42
CA GLU A 86 13.36 9.68 -32.24
C GLU A 86 12.28 8.73 -32.80
N PHE A 87 11.11 9.26 -33.14
CA PHE A 87 10.03 8.46 -33.74
C PHE A 87 10.46 7.82 -35.08
N GLY A 88 10.13 6.54 -35.29
CA GLY A 88 10.48 5.80 -36.52
C GLY A 88 9.97 4.36 -36.54
N GLU A 89 10.01 3.72 -37.72
CA GLU A 89 9.35 2.41 -37.98
C GLU A 89 10.02 1.17 -37.32
N ASP A 90 11.24 1.29 -36.79
CA ASP A 90 12.00 0.17 -36.17
C ASP A 90 12.56 0.53 -34.78
N VAL A 91 11.88 1.43 -34.08
CA VAL A 91 12.36 1.94 -32.79
C VAL A 91 11.95 1.01 -31.65
N ILE A 92 12.92 0.60 -30.84
CA ILE A 92 12.66 -0.18 -29.62
C ILE A 92 12.20 0.76 -28.52
N THR A 93 10.91 0.73 -28.22
CA THR A 93 10.27 1.60 -27.22
C THR A 93 10.44 1.08 -25.79
N SER A 94 10.75 -0.20 -25.60
CA SER A 94 10.94 -0.82 -24.28
C SER A 94 11.87 -2.02 -24.36
N ASP A 95 13.07 -1.95 -23.77
CA ASP A 95 14.04 -3.06 -23.68
C ASP A 95 15.14 -2.75 -22.65
N THR A 96 16.03 -3.69 -22.40
CA THR A 96 17.04 -3.64 -21.34
C THR A 96 18.36 -3.01 -21.81
N MET A 97 18.90 -2.09 -21.03
CA MET A 97 20.29 -1.63 -21.11
C MET A 97 21.14 -2.37 -20.08
N THR A 98 22.33 -2.83 -20.48
CA THR A 98 23.27 -3.49 -19.57
C THR A 98 24.50 -2.64 -19.32
N LEU A 99 24.82 -2.45 -18.04
CA LEU A 99 25.94 -1.67 -17.53
C LEU A 99 26.94 -2.57 -16.82
N ILE A 100 28.22 -2.24 -16.91
CA ILE A 100 29.30 -2.94 -16.21
C ILE A 100 30.06 -1.94 -15.36
N GLY A 101 29.96 -2.08 -14.04
CA GLY A 101 30.80 -1.35 -13.08
C GLY A 101 32.13 -2.08 -12.86
N TYR A 102 33.24 -1.35 -12.80
CA TYR A 102 34.59 -1.89 -12.60
C TYR A 102 35.21 -1.39 -11.30
N THR A 103 35.87 -2.29 -10.57
CA THR A 103 36.72 -1.94 -9.43
C THR A 103 38.09 -1.42 -9.87
N PRO A 104 38.87 -0.79 -8.96
CA PRO A 104 40.28 -0.47 -9.24
C PRO A 104 41.12 -1.69 -9.62
N THR A 105 40.72 -2.88 -9.17
CA THR A 105 41.40 -4.16 -9.40
C THR A 105 40.91 -4.90 -10.66
N GLY A 106 39.95 -4.32 -11.39
CA GLY A 106 39.41 -4.87 -12.64
C GLY A 106 38.31 -5.93 -12.47
N LYS A 107 37.79 -6.14 -11.26
CA LYS A 107 36.57 -6.95 -11.05
C LYS A 107 35.35 -6.18 -11.53
N THR A 108 34.30 -6.91 -11.89
CA THR A 108 33.09 -6.32 -12.47
C THR A 108 31.80 -6.72 -11.74
N LYS A 109 30.82 -5.81 -11.72
CA LYS A 109 29.41 -6.09 -11.41
C LYS A 109 28.58 -5.62 -12.60
N THR A 110 27.72 -6.52 -13.10
CA THR A 110 26.82 -6.22 -14.21
C THR A 110 25.43 -5.91 -13.67
N ILE A 111 24.81 -4.86 -14.18
CA ILE A 111 23.42 -4.49 -13.90
C ILE A 111 22.68 -4.35 -15.22
N SER A 112 21.43 -4.80 -15.23
CA SER A 112 20.49 -4.57 -16.32
C SER A 112 19.39 -3.66 -15.82
N ILE A 113 19.04 -2.63 -16.59
CA ILE A 113 17.92 -1.73 -16.29
C ILE A 113 16.99 -1.61 -17.49
N LEU A 114 15.70 -1.44 -17.22
CA LEU A 114 14.70 -1.21 -18.24
C LEU A 114 14.81 0.22 -18.81
N LEU A 115 14.82 0.37 -20.13
CA LEU A 115 14.58 1.65 -20.81
C LEU A 115 13.22 1.60 -21.48
N ALA A 116 12.34 2.57 -21.21
CA ALA A 116 10.99 2.58 -21.78
C ALA A 116 10.46 3.97 -22.15
N ILE A 117 9.67 4.04 -23.21
CA ILE A 117 8.81 5.18 -23.56
C ILE A 117 7.37 4.76 -23.24
N LYS A 118 6.71 5.41 -22.29
CA LYS A 118 5.31 5.14 -21.94
C LYS A 118 4.51 6.41 -21.78
N ASP A 119 3.31 6.40 -22.34
CA ASP A 119 2.31 7.44 -22.07
C ASP A 119 1.89 7.35 -20.59
N PRO A 120 1.98 8.46 -19.82
CA PRO A 120 1.67 8.44 -18.41
C PRO A 120 0.17 8.64 -18.15
N VAL A 121 -0.30 8.05 -17.05
CA VAL A 121 -1.40 8.62 -16.27
C VAL A 121 -0.82 9.76 -15.43
N ASP A 122 -1.27 10.98 -15.70
CA ASP A 122 -0.68 12.21 -15.15
C ASP A 122 -1.53 12.80 -14.02
N TYR A 123 -1.02 12.69 -12.79
CA TYR A 123 -1.59 13.33 -11.60
C TYR A 123 -0.80 14.57 -11.15
N TYR A 124 0.18 15.04 -11.92
CA TYR A 124 1.09 16.11 -11.53
C TYR A 124 0.38 17.41 -11.14
N THR A 125 -0.72 17.74 -11.81
CA THR A 125 -1.49 18.97 -11.57
C THR A 125 -2.76 18.76 -10.74
N THR A 126 -2.98 17.54 -10.22
CA THR A 126 -4.15 17.20 -9.40
C THR A 126 -3.71 16.62 -8.06
N PRO A 127 -3.18 17.45 -7.15
CA PRO A 127 -2.77 17.01 -5.83
C PRO A 127 -3.91 16.28 -5.11
N SER A 128 -3.55 15.19 -4.45
CA SER A 128 -4.46 14.33 -3.69
C SER A 128 -3.65 13.57 -2.64
N ASN A 129 -4.32 13.02 -1.64
CA ASN A 129 -3.71 12.05 -0.71
C ASN A 129 -3.80 10.61 -1.20
N CYS A 130 -4.66 10.35 -2.18
CA CYS A 130 -4.83 9.05 -2.81
C CYS A 130 -4.81 9.17 -4.34
N TYR A 131 -4.06 8.30 -5.01
CA TYR A 131 -4.02 8.17 -6.47
C TYR A 131 -4.48 6.77 -6.87
N ILE A 132 -5.46 6.70 -7.77
CA ILE A 132 -5.97 5.44 -8.32
C ILE A 132 -5.07 5.01 -9.48
N ALA A 133 -4.67 3.75 -9.47
CA ALA A 133 -3.87 3.15 -10.51
C ALA A 133 -4.58 1.92 -11.08
N ALA A 134 -5.48 2.17 -12.04
CA ALA A 134 -6.39 1.17 -12.60
C ALA A 134 -6.05 0.71 -14.03
N GLU A 135 -5.07 1.36 -14.67
CA GLU A 135 -4.59 0.98 -15.98
C GLU A 135 -3.33 0.10 -15.87
N PRO A 136 -3.35 -1.13 -16.45
CA PRO A 136 -2.20 -2.03 -16.47
C PRO A 136 -1.10 -1.55 -17.40
N ASP A 137 0.16 -1.87 -17.08
CA ASP A 137 1.35 -1.56 -17.90
C ASP A 137 1.48 -0.05 -18.28
N LYS A 138 1.02 0.81 -17.37
CA LYS A 138 1.10 2.27 -17.47
C LYS A 138 2.12 2.87 -16.50
N LEU A 139 2.74 3.95 -16.95
CA LEU A 139 3.51 4.85 -16.10
C LEU A 139 2.54 5.78 -15.36
N TYR A 140 2.76 5.97 -14.07
CA TYR A 140 2.03 6.93 -13.25
C TYR A 140 2.99 8.01 -12.80
N ILE A 141 2.56 9.28 -12.86
CA ILE A 141 3.34 10.41 -12.38
C ILE A 141 2.52 11.30 -11.45
N PHE A 142 3.14 11.84 -10.42
CA PHE A 142 2.55 12.86 -9.55
C PHE A 142 3.61 13.87 -9.10
N ASN A 143 3.17 14.96 -8.46
CA ASN A 143 4.05 15.98 -7.91
C ASN A 143 4.36 15.68 -6.43
N PRO A 144 5.53 15.14 -6.08
CA PRO A 144 5.92 14.86 -4.70
C PRO A 144 6.38 16.11 -3.93
N MET A 145 6.44 17.27 -4.61
CA MET A 145 6.85 18.54 -4.01
C MET A 145 5.67 19.30 -3.38
N VAL A 146 4.48 18.71 -3.38
CA VAL A 146 3.29 19.30 -2.75
C VAL A 146 2.48 18.26 -1.98
N ASP A 147 1.82 18.68 -0.91
CA ASP A 147 0.89 17.85 -0.15
C ASP A 147 -0.41 17.57 -0.94
N GLY A 148 -1.36 16.83 -0.34
CA GLY A 148 -2.65 16.53 -0.98
C GLY A 148 -3.53 17.75 -1.29
N CYS A 149 -3.21 18.92 -0.74
CA CYS A 149 -3.88 20.19 -0.99
C CYS A 149 -3.10 21.14 -1.92
N GLY A 150 -1.91 20.73 -2.38
CA GLY A 150 -1.05 21.56 -3.23
C GLY A 150 -0.12 22.51 -2.46
N ASN A 151 0.01 22.39 -1.13
CA ASN A 151 0.98 23.19 -0.37
C ASN A 151 2.39 22.63 -0.56
N ALA A 152 3.39 23.50 -0.63
CA ALA A 152 4.77 23.11 -0.90
C ALA A 152 5.37 22.22 0.20
N LEU A 153 6.06 21.16 -0.23
CA LEU A 153 6.86 20.25 0.59
C LEU A 153 8.35 20.39 0.24
N ASN A 154 9.21 20.25 1.24
CA ASN A 154 10.67 20.21 1.05
C ASN A 154 11.15 18.77 0.82
N THR A 155 10.55 18.08 -0.15
CA THR A 155 10.84 16.67 -0.45
C THR A 155 12.23 16.54 -1.06
N ALA A 156 13.10 15.77 -0.40
CA ALA A 156 14.44 15.43 -0.87
C ALA A 156 14.49 14.05 -1.54
N ARG A 157 13.66 13.10 -1.09
CA ARG A 157 13.44 11.81 -1.75
C ARG A 157 12.03 11.29 -1.44
N ILE A 158 11.62 10.28 -2.18
CA ILE A 158 10.44 9.46 -1.89
C ILE A 158 10.86 8.02 -1.62
N GLY A 159 9.98 7.25 -0.98
CA GLY A 159 10.20 5.81 -0.79
C GLY A 159 8.92 5.09 -0.34
N ILE A 160 8.86 3.79 -0.55
CA ILE A 160 7.76 2.96 -0.08
C ILE A 160 7.85 2.85 1.45
N ILE A 161 6.81 3.31 2.15
CA ILE A 161 6.63 3.05 3.58
C ILE A 161 6.18 1.60 3.73
N TRP A 162 5.07 1.24 3.08
CA TRP A 162 4.60 -0.14 3.02
C TRP A 162 3.83 -0.40 1.73
N GLN A 163 3.79 -1.66 1.30
CA GLN A 163 2.91 -2.16 0.24
C GLN A 163 2.27 -3.49 0.65
N SER A 164 1.07 -3.75 0.17
CA SER A 164 0.43 -5.08 0.25
C SER A 164 1.05 -6.01 -0.78
N TYR A 165 1.13 -7.32 -0.50
CA TYR A 165 1.45 -8.31 -1.53
C TYR A 165 0.22 -8.99 -2.09
N ALA A 166 0.25 -9.26 -3.40
CA ALA A 166 -0.67 -10.20 -4.02
C ALA A 166 -0.36 -11.63 -3.55
N THR A 167 -1.36 -12.31 -3.03
CA THR A 167 -1.24 -13.65 -2.43
C THR A 167 -1.13 -14.77 -3.46
N THR A 168 -1.31 -14.46 -4.75
CA THR A 168 -1.45 -15.46 -5.83
C THR A 168 -0.22 -15.62 -6.73
N VAL A 169 0.84 -14.81 -6.58
CA VAL A 169 2.01 -14.84 -7.49
C VAL A 169 3.23 -15.49 -6.84
N THR A 170 3.93 -16.33 -7.61
CA THR A 170 5.26 -16.85 -7.27
C THR A 170 6.20 -15.70 -6.91
N ILE A 171 7.15 -15.96 -5.99
CA ILE A 171 7.93 -14.96 -5.23
C ILE A 171 8.65 -13.86 -6.06
N GLN A 172 8.71 -13.97 -7.39
CA GLN A 172 9.48 -13.06 -8.25
C GLN A 172 8.73 -11.81 -8.74
N ASP A 173 7.39 -11.72 -8.63
CA ASP A 173 6.61 -10.56 -9.11
C ASP A 173 5.49 -10.13 -8.13
N LYS A 174 5.86 -9.78 -6.90
CA LYS A 174 4.89 -9.45 -5.84
C LYS A 174 4.66 -7.96 -5.60
N ASP A 175 5.55 -7.10 -6.10
CA ASP A 175 5.47 -5.66 -5.83
C ASP A 175 4.33 -5.01 -6.62
N VAL A 176 3.42 -4.37 -5.89
CA VAL A 176 2.26 -3.65 -6.48
C VAL A 176 2.75 -2.50 -7.34
N ILE A 177 3.79 -1.80 -6.92
CA ILE A 177 4.47 -0.80 -7.75
C ILE A 177 5.91 -1.18 -8.00
N LYS A 178 6.40 -0.83 -9.20
CA LYS A 178 7.78 -1.05 -9.65
C LYS A 178 8.39 0.28 -10.07
N HIS A 179 9.72 0.35 -10.05
CA HIS A 179 10.50 1.46 -10.59
C HIS A 179 10.15 2.83 -10.00
N LEU A 180 9.88 2.89 -8.69
CA LEU A 180 9.64 4.16 -8.00
C LEU A 180 10.89 5.04 -8.06
N ASP A 181 10.78 6.22 -8.67
CA ASP A 181 11.86 7.20 -8.74
C ASP A 181 11.32 8.63 -8.60
N MET A 182 12.19 9.55 -8.15
CA MET A 182 11.93 10.98 -8.12
C MET A 182 13.01 11.76 -8.84
N ARG A 183 12.63 12.45 -9.91
CA ARG A 183 13.54 13.29 -10.71
C ARG A 183 12.84 14.56 -11.18
N ASP A 184 13.58 15.66 -11.18
CA ASP A 184 13.11 16.97 -11.66
C ASP A 184 11.77 17.42 -11.04
N GLY A 185 11.59 17.12 -9.75
CA GLY A 185 10.38 17.44 -8.99
C GLY A 185 9.15 16.60 -9.38
N LYS A 186 9.34 15.46 -10.05
CA LYS A 186 8.31 14.49 -10.43
C LYS A 186 8.59 13.14 -9.79
N ALA A 187 7.57 12.53 -9.23
CA ALA A 187 7.59 11.13 -8.83
C ALA A 187 7.01 10.31 -9.97
N GLN A 188 7.59 9.13 -10.22
CA GLN A 188 7.13 8.20 -11.23
C GLN A 188 7.19 6.75 -10.74
N PHE A 189 6.25 5.93 -11.17
CA PHE A 189 6.24 4.49 -10.90
C PHE A 189 5.41 3.72 -11.93
N TYR A 190 5.58 2.41 -11.97
CA TYR A 190 4.73 1.47 -12.69
C TYR A 190 3.88 0.71 -11.71
N VAL A 191 2.67 0.31 -12.12
CA VAL A 191 1.92 -0.71 -11.41
C VAL A 191 2.24 -2.07 -12.00
N GLY A 192 2.48 -3.06 -11.14
CA GLY A 192 2.66 -4.44 -11.54
C GLY A 192 1.47 -4.90 -12.39
N ALA A 193 1.72 -5.77 -13.36
CA ALA A 193 0.68 -6.27 -14.25
C ALA A 193 0.72 -7.80 -14.25
N ILE A 194 -0.44 -8.43 -14.20
CA ILE A 194 -0.58 -9.88 -14.35
C ILE A 194 -1.00 -10.14 -15.78
N LYS A 195 -0.30 -11.08 -16.41
CA LYS A 195 -0.67 -11.66 -17.70
C LYS A 195 -0.76 -13.17 -17.52
N GLU A 196 -1.98 -13.66 -17.42
CA GLU A 196 -2.26 -15.10 -17.41
C GLU A 196 -1.80 -15.71 -18.75
N GLU A 197 -1.20 -16.91 -18.73
CA GLU A 197 -0.55 -17.52 -19.91
C GLU A 197 -1.50 -17.69 -21.13
N ASP A 198 -2.81 -17.72 -20.88
CA ASP A 198 -3.87 -17.96 -21.87
C ASP A 198 -4.85 -16.78 -22.05
N GLU A 199 -4.64 -15.63 -21.38
CA GLU A 199 -5.53 -14.46 -21.51
C GLU A 199 -4.91 -13.35 -22.38
N GLU A 200 -5.70 -12.78 -23.29
CA GLU A 200 -5.33 -11.56 -24.03
C GLU A 200 -5.36 -10.32 -23.13
N ASN A 201 -6.06 -10.38 -22.01
CA ASN A 201 -6.25 -9.27 -21.09
C ASN A 201 -5.10 -9.19 -20.08
N VAL A 202 -4.55 -7.98 -19.93
CA VAL A 202 -3.60 -7.66 -18.88
C VAL A 202 -4.39 -7.00 -17.75
N SER A 203 -4.19 -7.44 -16.52
CA SER A 203 -4.80 -6.86 -15.32
C SER A 203 -3.72 -6.17 -14.47
N VAL A 204 -4.12 -5.18 -13.66
CA VAL A 204 -3.21 -4.64 -12.65
C VAL A 204 -3.02 -5.67 -11.54
N LEU A 205 -1.83 -5.69 -10.96
CA LEU A 205 -1.58 -6.34 -9.69
C LEU A 205 -2.27 -5.52 -8.60
N ALA A 206 -3.52 -5.86 -8.30
CA ALA A 206 -4.32 -5.13 -7.35
C ALA A 206 -3.68 -5.11 -5.95
N GLY A 207 -3.79 -3.98 -5.27
CA GLY A 207 -3.18 -3.77 -3.97
C GLY A 207 -3.07 -2.31 -3.58
N ASN A 208 -2.37 -2.08 -2.48
CA ASN A 208 -2.24 -0.78 -1.85
C ASN A 208 -0.78 -0.51 -1.51
N VAL A 209 -0.34 0.73 -1.77
CA VAL A 209 1.01 1.20 -1.42
C VAL A 209 0.91 2.53 -0.72
N LEU A 210 1.68 2.72 0.34
CA LEU A 210 1.87 4.01 0.98
C LEU A 210 3.27 4.52 0.65
N ILE A 211 3.34 5.58 -0.15
CA ILE A 211 4.60 6.27 -0.51
C ILE A 211 4.82 7.41 0.47
N GLY A 212 6.01 7.51 1.04
CA GLY A 212 6.44 8.63 1.88
C GLY A 212 7.28 9.64 1.11
N ALA A 213 7.09 10.93 1.41
CA ALA A 213 8.05 11.98 1.10
C ALA A 213 8.89 12.28 2.32
N TYR A 214 10.18 12.46 2.09
CA TYR A 214 11.14 12.67 3.15
C TYR A 214 12.02 13.88 2.88
N ASP A 215 12.38 14.60 3.94
CA ASP A 215 13.30 15.73 3.86
C ASP A 215 14.78 15.29 3.73
N LYS A 216 15.68 16.28 3.66
CA LYS A 216 17.13 16.07 3.53
C LYS A 216 17.79 15.37 4.73
N ASP A 217 17.10 15.37 5.88
CA ASP A 217 17.56 14.79 7.14
C ASP A 217 16.89 13.42 7.39
N ASP A 218 16.25 12.87 6.35
CA ASP A 218 15.57 11.57 6.34
C ASP A 218 14.23 11.52 7.09
N ASN A 219 13.68 12.66 7.52
CA ASN A 219 12.40 12.67 8.24
C ASN A 219 11.23 12.53 7.28
N LEU A 220 10.25 11.68 7.62
CA LEU A 220 8.98 11.58 6.90
C LEU A 220 8.18 12.87 7.10
N ILE A 221 7.84 13.56 6.01
CA ILE A 221 7.13 14.84 6.02
C ILE A 221 5.72 14.76 5.39
N TRP A 222 5.47 13.76 4.54
CA TRP A 222 4.14 13.51 3.96
C TRP A 222 4.03 12.06 3.46
N SER A 223 2.82 11.62 3.17
CA SER A 223 2.57 10.32 2.57
C SER A 223 1.35 10.33 1.65
N TRP A 224 1.39 9.48 0.62
CA TRP A 224 0.33 9.28 -0.37
C TRP A 224 -0.02 7.81 -0.49
N HIS A 225 -1.32 7.52 -0.55
CA HIS A 225 -1.85 6.20 -0.84
C HIS A 225 -1.96 6.00 -2.35
N ILE A 226 -1.36 4.93 -2.87
CA ILE A 226 -1.59 4.44 -4.22
C ILE A 226 -2.55 3.25 -4.12
N TRP A 227 -3.69 3.37 -4.78
CA TRP A 227 -4.72 2.35 -4.85
C TRP A 227 -4.69 1.68 -6.22
N ALA A 228 -4.02 0.53 -6.31
CA ALA A 228 -3.99 -0.27 -7.52
C ALA A 228 -5.21 -1.20 -7.56
N THR A 229 -6.03 -1.11 -8.60
CA THR A 229 -7.27 -1.89 -8.69
C THR A 229 -7.69 -2.15 -10.13
N ASN A 230 -8.25 -3.33 -10.39
CA ASN A 230 -8.84 -3.67 -11.68
C ASN A 230 -10.20 -3.03 -11.92
N ASN A 231 -10.83 -2.45 -10.89
CA ASN A 231 -12.13 -1.83 -10.96
C ASN A 231 -12.01 -0.35 -10.59
N ASP A 232 -11.90 0.53 -11.60
CA ASP A 232 -11.83 1.98 -11.34
C ASP A 232 -13.11 2.45 -10.62
N PRO A 233 -13.02 2.86 -9.34
CA PRO A 233 -14.18 3.26 -8.55
C PRO A 233 -14.81 4.57 -9.02
N ARG A 234 -14.12 5.34 -9.89
CA ARG A 234 -14.64 6.58 -10.47
C ARG A 234 -15.68 6.33 -11.55
N GLU A 235 -15.54 5.21 -12.25
CA GLU A 235 -16.46 4.77 -13.32
C GLU A 235 -17.59 3.89 -12.76
N ASN A 236 -17.46 3.42 -11.52
CA ASN A 236 -18.40 2.50 -10.87
C ASN A 236 -18.95 3.10 -9.57
N THR A 237 -20.08 3.80 -9.69
CA THR A 237 -20.72 4.49 -8.57
C THR A 237 -22.12 3.96 -8.28
N ILE A 238 -22.54 4.08 -7.03
CA ILE A 238 -23.94 3.98 -6.62
C ILE A 238 -24.48 5.36 -6.25
N THR A 239 -25.79 5.56 -6.37
CA THR A 239 -26.42 6.84 -6.04
C THR A 239 -27.18 6.71 -4.73
N LEU A 240 -26.82 7.52 -3.74
CA LEU A 240 -27.51 7.60 -2.46
C LEU A 240 -27.91 9.05 -2.21
N ASN A 241 -29.19 9.30 -1.91
CA ASN A 241 -29.70 10.66 -1.62
C ASN A 241 -29.25 11.73 -2.65
N GLY A 242 -29.15 11.36 -3.92
CA GLY A 242 -28.72 12.23 -5.01
C GLY A 242 -27.22 12.53 -5.09
N GLU A 243 -26.37 11.80 -4.35
CA GLU A 243 -24.91 11.89 -4.42
C GLU A 243 -24.32 10.57 -4.97
N GLU A 244 -23.27 10.69 -5.78
CA GLU A 244 -22.53 9.54 -6.32
C GLU A 244 -21.49 9.08 -5.31
N MET A 245 -21.61 7.84 -4.85
CA MET A 245 -20.65 7.19 -3.97
C MET A 245 -19.94 6.06 -4.72
N MET A 246 -18.65 5.87 -4.49
CA MET A 246 -17.92 4.70 -4.98
C MET A 246 -18.65 3.41 -4.56
N ASN A 247 -18.74 2.43 -5.45
CA ASN A 247 -19.39 1.16 -5.12
C ASN A 247 -18.48 0.21 -4.29
N ILE A 248 -17.19 0.54 -4.14
CA ILE A 248 -16.19 -0.24 -3.40
C ILE A 248 -15.53 0.59 -2.30
N ASN A 249 -15.01 -0.08 -1.29
CA ASN A 249 -14.32 0.57 -0.18
C ASN A 249 -12.96 1.10 -0.62
N LEU A 250 -12.50 2.19 -0.01
CA LEU A 250 -11.21 2.79 -0.32
C LEU A 250 -10.07 1.78 -0.08
N GLY A 251 -9.37 1.42 -1.16
CA GLY A 251 -8.31 0.40 -1.16
C GLY A 251 -8.77 -1.04 -1.42
N ALA A 252 -10.04 -1.27 -1.73
CA ALA A 252 -10.55 -2.58 -2.17
C ALA A 252 -10.33 -2.78 -3.69
N ASP A 253 -10.19 -4.02 -4.15
CA ASP A 253 -10.10 -4.30 -5.59
C ASP A 253 -11.46 -4.41 -6.27
N CYS A 254 -12.47 -4.93 -5.60
CA CYS A 254 -13.76 -5.21 -6.22
C CYS A 254 -14.95 -5.04 -5.26
N ASN A 255 -16.17 -5.12 -5.78
CA ASN A 255 -17.37 -5.27 -4.96
C ASN A 255 -17.76 -6.74 -5.00
N SER A 256 -17.85 -7.40 -3.84
CA SER A 256 -18.23 -8.83 -3.83
C SER A 256 -19.67 -9.06 -4.25
N ASN A 257 -20.53 -8.05 -4.11
CA ASN A 257 -21.94 -8.08 -4.50
C ASN A 257 -22.67 -9.35 -4.00
N GLY A 258 -22.39 -9.72 -2.75
CA GLY A 258 -22.95 -10.92 -2.13
C GLY A 258 -22.39 -12.26 -2.64
N SER A 259 -21.25 -12.26 -3.35
CA SER A 259 -20.52 -13.47 -3.71
C SER A 259 -20.10 -14.25 -2.47
N THR A 260 -20.09 -15.57 -2.57
CA THR A 260 -19.56 -16.49 -1.55
C THR A 260 -18.15 -17.00 -1.89
N ASP A 261 -17.59 -16.54 -3.00
CA ASP A 261 -16.22 -16.83 -3.42
C ASP A 261 -15.21 -16.05 -2.56
N SER A 262 -14.22 -16.77 -2.01
CA SER A 262 -13.27 -16.18 -1.06
C SER A 262 -12.41 -15.08 -1.69
N ASP A 263 -11.99 -15.25 -2.93
CA ASP A 263 -11.11 -14.28 -3.59
C ASP A 263 -11.86 -12.98 -3.86
N THR A 264 -13.13 -13.09 -4.28
CA THR A 264 -14.03 -11.95 -4.46
C THR A 264 -14.35 -11.27 -3.13
N ILE A 265 -14.60 -12.03 -2.06
CA ILE A 265 -14.85 -11.47 -0.71
C ILE A 265 -13.62 -10.71 -0.23
N TYR A 266 -12.43 -11.31 -0.31
CA TYR A 266 -11.19 -10.69 0.16
C TYR A 266 -10.78 -9.49 -0.70
N GLY A 267 -11.01 -9.56 -2.02
CA GLY A 267 -10.87 -8.42 -2.92
C GLY A 267 -11.81 -7.26 -2.58
N SER A 268 -12.93 -7.50 -1.89
CA SER A 268 -13.86 -6.45 -1.47
C SER A 268 -13.49 -5.71 -0.19
N TYR A 269 -12.46 -6.16 0.52
CA TYR A 269 -12.00 -5.46 1.71
C TYR A 269 -11.14 -4.25 1.39
N GLY A 270 -11.52 -3.11 1.95
CA GLY A 270 -10.71 -1.88 1.90
C GLY A 270 -9.74 -1.77 3.07
N LEU A 271 -9.08 -0.61 3.13
CA LEU A 271 -8.17 -0.24 4.22
C LEU A 271 -8.94 0.37 5.41
N TYR A 272 -8.29 0.44 6.57
CA TYR A 272 -8.82 1.09 7.77
C TYR A 272 -8.16 2.44 8.03
N TYR A 273 -8.96 3.42 8.46
CA TYR A 273 -8.49 4.76 8.76
C TYR A 273 -8.91 5.16 10.17
N GLN A 274 -7.97 5.62 11.00
CA GLN A 274 -8.33 6.27 12.27
C GLN A 274 -8.95 7.64 11.99
N TRP A 275 -9.85 8.09 12.86
CA TRP A 275 -10.58 9.34 12.66
C TRP A 275 -9.64 10.53 12.40
N GLY A 276 -9.81 11.23 11.27
CA GLY A 276 -9.00 12.40 10.93
C GLY A 276 -7.57 12.08 10.51
N ARG A 277 -7.26 10.82 10.16
CA ARG A 277 -5.97 10.42 9.58
C ARG A 277 -6.16 9.94 8.15
N LYS A 278 -5.32 10.44 7.24
CA LYS A 278 -5.29 9.99 5.85
C LYS A 278 -4.45 8.72 5.65
N GLU A 279 -3.60 8.39 6.62
CA GLU A 279 -2.73 7.22 6.57
C GLU A 279 -3.54 5.93 6.81
N PRO A 280 -3.56 4.98 5.87
CA PRO A 280 -4.29 3.73 6.04
C PRO A 280 -3.53 2.67 6.84
N PHE A 281 -4.31 1.79 7.46
CA PHE A 281 -3.87 0.49 7.95
C PHE A 281 -4.44 -0.63 7.08
N VAL A 282 -3.67 -1.71 6.91
CA VAL A 282 -4.09 -2.86 6.10
C VAL A 282 -5.38 -3.51 6.59
N GLY A 283 -6.17 -3.98 5.61
CA GLY A 283 -7.44 -4.66 5.79
C GLY A 283 -7.31 -6.11 6.30
N PRO A 284 -8.44 -6.84 6.46
CA PRO A 284 -8.47 -8.19 7.02
C PRO A 284 -8.23 -9.32 6.01
N ALA A 285 -7.96 -9.03 4.72
CA ALA A 285 -7.92 -10.02 3.63
C ALA A 285 -7.00 -11.24 3.89
N THR A 286 -5.96 -11.07 4.71
CA THR A 286 -5.04 -12.15 5.11
C THR A 286 -4.81 -12.21 6.62
N TYR A 287 -5.76 -11.72 7.44
CA TYR A 287 -5.60 -11.70 8.89
C TYR A 287 -5.60 -13.12 9.50
N HIS A 288 -4.55 -13.45 10.25
CA HIS A 288 -4.43 -14.73 10.94
C HIS A 288 -4.90 -14.60 12.40
N PHE A 289 -6.17 -14.92 12.66
CA PHE A 289 -6.79 -14.81 13.99
C PHE A 289 -6.07 -15.60 15.09
N SER A 290 -5.67 -16.85 14.81
CA SER A 290 -4.98 -17.71 15.79
C SER A 290 -3.61 -17.17 16.21
N LEU A 291 -3.00 -16.34 15.37
CA LEU A 291 -1.72 -15.69 15.63
C LEU A 291 -1.87 -14.19 15.95
N ASN A 292 -3.10 -13.67 15.88
CA ASN A 292 -3.41 -12.24 15.94
C ASN A 292 -2.47 -11.42 15.04
N ALA A 293 -2.27 -11.89 13.80
CA ALA A 293 -1.34 -11.30 12.86
C ALA A 293 -2.07 -10.59 11.71
N ASP A 294 -1.68 -9.35 11.48
CA ASP A 294 -2.18 -8.50 10.40
C ASP A 294 -1.83 -9.05 9.01
N ALA A 295 -2.53 -8.53 7.99
CA ALA A 295 -2.15 -8.78 6.62
C ALA A 295 -0.67 -8.40 6.40
N GLU A 296 0.04 -9.24 5.65
CA GLU A 296 1.46 -9.01 5.41
C GLU A 296 1.67 -7.71 4.63
N MET A 297 2.51 -6.85 5.18
CA MET A 297 2.98 -5.61 4.57
C MET A 297 4.47 -5.72 4.32
N PHE A 298 4.98 -5.00 3.32
CA PHE A 298 6.39 -5.06 2.98
C PHE A 298 6.95 -3.67 2.75
N GLY A 299 8.18 -3.46 3.24
CA GLY A 299 8.92 -2.24 3.00
C GLY A 299 9.50 -2.22 1.59
N ASN A 300 10.21 -1.14 1.27
CA ASN A 300 10.94 -1.00 0.00
C ASN A 300 12.02 -2.09 -0.20
N ASP A 301 12.50 -2.68 0.88
CA ASP A 301 13.53 -3.72 0.90
C ASP A 301 12.96 -5.15 0.76
N GLY A 302 11.63 -5.26 0.60
CA GLY A 302 10.93 -6.54 0.52
C GLY A 302 10.86 -7.28 1.87
N PHE A 303 11.28 -6.67 2.98
CA PHE A 303 11.14 -7.27 4.29
C PHE A 303 9.73 -7.05 4.86
N PRO A 304 9.18 -8.05 5.59
CA PRO A 304 7.91 -7.90 6.27
C PRO A 304 7.90 -6.72 7.24
N MET A 305 6.81 -5.98 7.23
CA MET A 305 6.50 -4.83 8.08
C MET A 305 5.26 -5.15 8.91
N TYR A 306 5.19 -4.55 10.10
CA TYR A 306 4.07 -4.76 11.02
C TYR A 306 3.54 -3.44 11.54
N ILE A 307 2.25 -3.41 11.87
CA ILE A 307 1.64 -2.28 12.56
C ILE A 307 2.22 -2.21 13.96
N GLU A 308 2.68 -1.02 14.35
CA GLU A 308 3.09 -0.75 15.72
C GLU A 308 1.90 -0.24 16.51
N TYR A 309 1.76 -0.66 17.77
CA TYR A 309 0.68 -0.22 18.64
C TYR A 309 1.26 0.63 19.76
N VAL A 310 0.79 1.88 19.86
CA VAL A 310 1.23 2.83 20.90
C VAL A 310 0.03 3.40 21.63
N GLU A 311 0.17 3.62 22.94
CA GLU A 311 -0.87 4.27 23.73
C GLU A 311 -0.85 5.78 23.51
N SER A 312 -2.03 6.38 23.31
CA SER A 312 -2.16 7.83 23.22
C SER A 312 -1.62 8.51 24.48
N SER A 313 -0.70 9.44 24.26
CA SER A 313 -0.02 10.23 25.29
C SER A 313 0.31 11.62 24.74
N ALA A 314 0.79 12.53 25.58
CA ALA A 314 1.22 13.86 25.14
C ALA A 314 2.30 13.83 24.03
N LEU A 315 3.05 12.73 23.92
CA LEU A 315 4.05 12.54 22.87
C LEU A 315 3.46 11.91 21.61
N TYR A 316 2.73 10.80 21.75
CA TYR A 316 2.30 9.97 20.60
C TYR A 316 0.94 10.40 20.04
N GLY A 317 0.03 10.87 20.88
CA GLY A 317 -1.34 11.25 20.52
C GLY A 317 -1.44 12.64 19.90
N THR A 318 -0.64 12.93 18.88
CA THR A 318 -0.67 14.21 18.15
C THR A 318 -0.77 13.97 16.65
N ALA A 319 -1.43 14.87 15.92
CA ALA A 319 -1.53 14.77 14.46
C ALA A 319 -0.14 14.76 13.80
N ALA A 320 0.78 15.61 14.27
CA ALA A 320 2.15 15.68 13.75
C ALA A 320 2.91 14.35 13.93
N TRP A 321 2.83 13.73 15.11
CA TRP A 321 3.46 12.43 15.35
C TRP A 321 2.82 11.34 14.50
N ALA A 322 1.50 11.32 14.40
CA ALA A 322 0.77 10.33 13.60
C ALA A 322 1.09 10.42 12.10
N SER A 323 1.26 11.62 11.54
CA SER A 323 1.66 11.81 10.15
C SER A 323 3.10 11.38 9.87
N SER A 324 4.00 11.49 10.86
CA SER A 324 5.38 11.00 10.72
C SER A 324 5.56 9.52 11.10
N HIS A 325 4.51 8.86 11.63
CA HIS A 325 4.49 7.45 12.03
C HIS A 325 3.25 6.74 11.44
N PRO A 326 3.14 6.65 10.11
CA PRO A 326 1.96 6.13 9.41
C PRO A 326 1.63 4.67 9.76
N THR A 327 2.63 3.87 10.15
CA THR A 327 2.47 2.46 10.52
C THR A 327 2.13 2.26 12.00
N SER A 328 2.05 3.34 12.79
CA SER A 328 1.71 3.27 14.20
C SER A 328 0.21 3.54 14.42
N PHE A 329 -0.47 2.53 14.95
CA PHE A 329 -1.83 2.64 15.47
C PHE A 329 -1.80 3.21 16.89
N ILE A 330 -2.48 4.33 17.08
CA ILE A 330 -2.52 5.02 18.37
C ILE A 330 -3.81 4.62 19.10
N THR A 331 -3.70 3.85 20.18
CA THR A 331 -4.86 3.42 20.96
C THR A 331 -5.44 4.57 21.79
N GLY A 332 -6.72 4.48 22.13
CA GLY A 332 -7.46 5.57 22.73
C GLY A 332 -7.07 5.87 24.17
N TYR A 333 -6.95 7.16 24.51
CA TYR A 333 -6.69 7.60 25.87
C TYR A 333 -7.96 7.54 26.72
N LYS A 334 -7.97 6.73 27.78
CA LYS A 334 -9.20 6.46 28.54
C LYS A 334 -9.84 7.73 29.12
N GLU A 335 -9.03 8.68 29.57
CA GLU A 335 -9.50 9.88 30.27
C GLU A 335 -10.14 10.92 29.34
N ASN A 336 -9.95 10.82 28.02
CA ASN A 336 -10.57 11.71 27.03
C ASN A 336 -11.63 10.99 26.16
N GLY A 337 -12.32 9.99 26.70
CA GLY A 337 -13.35 9.29 25.93
C GLY A 337 -12.79 8.28 24.92
N ASN A 338 -11.50 7.95 25.00
CA ASN A 338 -10.75 7.06 24.10
C ASN A 338 -10.63 7.64 22.69
N ASP A 339 -10.21 8.91 22.64
CA ASP A 339 -9.66 9.51 21.44
C ASP A 339 -8.19 9.11 21.28
N TRP A 340 -7.72 9.00 20.04
CA TRP A 340 -6.30 8.73 19.78
C TRP A 340 -5.47 10.00 19.94
N ILE A 341 -6.08 11.17 19.73
CA ILE A 341 -5.46 12.46 20.08
C ILE A 341 -5.48 12.62 21.60
N TYR A 342 -4.33 12.89 22.19
CA TYR A 342 -4.21 13.02 23.64
C TYR A 342 -4.82 14.32 24.17
N SER A 343 -4.61 15.44 23.45
CA SER A 343 -5.06 16.78 23.86
C SER A 343 -6.58 16.97 23.86
N GLY A 344 -7.35 16.02 23.33
CA GLY A 344 -8.80 16.06 23.25
C GLY A 344 -9.30 15.73 21.85
N HIS A 345 -10.31 16.47 21.39
CA HIS A 345 -11.13 16.12 20.21
C HIS A 345 -10.89 17.05 19.02
N GLU A 346 -9.65 17.51 18.85
CA GLU A 346 -9.29 18.59 17.91
C GLU A 346 -9.27 18.13 16.45
N THR A 347 -9.27 16.82 16.17
CA THR A 347 -9.26 16.28 14.80
C THR A 347 -10.66 16.14 14.21
N SER A 348 -10.76 16.46 12.93
CA SER A 348 -11.92 16.22 12.07
C SER A 348 -11.41 15.98 10.66
N TRP A 349 -12.26 15.45 9.79
CA TRP A 349 -11.94 15.38 8.37
C TRP A 349 -11.96 16.78 7.75
N SER A 350 -10.99 17.03 6.89
CA SER A 350 -10.71 18.29 6.20
C SER A 350 -10.04 17.98 4.87
N ALA A 351 -9.79 18.98 4.03
CA ALA A 351 -9.09 18.78 2.77
C ALA A 351 -7.68 18.18 2.98
N GLU A 352 -6.96 18.61 4.01
CA GLU A 352 -5.56 18.21 4.27
C GLU A 352 -5.44 16.71 4.59
N ASN A 353 -6.39 16.18 5.35
CA ASN A 353 -6.42 14.79 5.79
C ASN A 353 -7.55 13.98 5.14
N ASN A 354 -8.08 14.43 4.00
CA ASN A 354 -9.02 13.65 3.19
C ASN A 354 -8.28 12.46 2.57
N PRO A 355 -8.62 11.20 2.89
CA PRO A 355 -7.96 10.03 2.31
C PRO A 355 -8.49 9.70 0.91
N CYS A 356 -9.61 10.30 0.48
CA CYS A 356 -10.22 10.00 -0.80
C CYS A 356 -9.42 10.59 -1.98
N PRO A 357 -9.50 9.99 -3.18
CA PRO A 357 -8.88 10.54 -4.39
C PRO A 357 -9.39 11.94 -4.73
N ALA A 358 -8.65 12.67 -5.57
CA ALA A 358 -9.05 14.01 -6.03
C ALA A 358 -10.49 14.00 -6.62
N GLY A 359 -11.32 14.96 -6.18
CA GLY A 359 -12.73 15.05 -6.56
C GLY A 359 -13.67 14.17 -5.73
N TRP A 360 -13.18 13.57 -4.64
CA TRP A 360 -13.96 12.73 -3.74
C TRP A 360 -13.67 13.06 -2.28
N HIS A 361 -14.65 12.84 -1.40
CA HIS A 361 -14.55 13.07 0.05
C HIS A 361 -15.30 12.01 0.85
N ILE A 362 -15.14 12.04 2.18
CA ILE A 362 -15.81 11.13 3.10
C ILE A 362 -17.30 11.55 3.25
N PRO A 363 -18.25 10.62 3.15
CA PRO A 363 -19.70 10.92 3.20
C PRO A 363 -20.13 11.58 4.50
N GLU A 364 -21.06 12.53 4.45
CA GLU A 364 -21.79 12.94 5.65
C GLU A 364 -22.79 11.87 6.09
N VAL A 365 -23.12 11.85 7.39
CA VAL A 365 -24.03 10.84 7.96
C VAL A 365 -25.44 10.86 7.34
N SER A 366 -25.89 12.00 6.85
CA SER A 366 -27.20 12.13 6.20
C SER A 366 -27.32 11.33 4.91
N LEU A 367 -26.19 10.98 4.26
CA LEU A 367 -26.20 10.16 3.06
C LEU A 367 -26.85 8.79 3.30
N PHE A 368 -26.66 8.24 4.50
CA PHE A 368 -27.12 6.90 4.86
C PHE A 368 -28.51 6.87 5.52
N ALA A 369 -29.16 8.02 5.70
CA ALA A 369 -30.38 8.15 6.50
C ALA A 369 -31.57 7.32 5.98
N ASN A 370 -31.63 7.07 4.68
CA ASN A 370 -32.72 6.35 4.03
C ASN A 370 -32.41 4.87 3.75
N LEU A 371 -31.24 4.37 4.17
CA LEU A 371 -30.88 2.97 3.98
C LEU A 371 -31.53 2.08 5.04
N THR A 372 -31.83 0.84 4.65
CA THR A 372 -32.17 -0.27 5.55
C THR A 372 -31.64 -1.57 4.97
N ILE A 373 -31.56 -2.64 5.78
CA ILE A 373 -31.23 -3.97 5.28
C ILE A 373 -32.29 -4.39 4.26
N ALA A 374 -31.85 -4.89 3.09
CA ALA A 374 -32.75 -5.34 2.05
C ALA A 374 -33.61 -6.51 2.54
N THR A 375 -34.90 -6.51 2.19
CA THR A 375 -35.83 -7.56 2.60
C THR A 375 -35.39 -8.95 2.14
N ALA A 376 -34.77 -9.06 0.97
CA ALA A 376 -34.28 -10.35 0.45
C ALA A 376 -33.16 -10.93 1.32
N ASP A 377 -32.24 -10.10 1.79
CA ASP A 377 -31.15 -10.50 2.69
C ASP A 377 -31.64 -10.73 4.11
N ASP A 378 -32.57 -9.89 4.59
CA ASP A 378 -33.23 -10.15 5.86
C ASP A 378 -33.95 -11.51 5.77
N GLU A 379 -34.78 -11.77 4.76
CA GLU A 379 -35.56 -13.01 4.62
C GLU A 379 -34.76 -14.29 4.37
N ARG A 380 -33.48 -14.17 3.98
CA ARG A 380 -32.60 -15.31 3.64
C ARG A 380 -32.33 -16.23 4.84
N SER A 381 -31.99 -17.50 4.55
CA SER A 381 -31.51 -18.41 5.59
C SER A 381 -30.19 -17.91 6.18
N TRP A 382 -29.99 -18.13 7.48
CA TRP A 382 -28.78 -17.71 8.19
C TRP A 382 -27.53 -18.33 7.56
N GLU A 383 -27.62 -19.61 7.19
CA GLU A 383 -26.50 -20.38 6.66
C GLU A 383 -25.98 -19.85 5.33
N GLU A 384 -26.85 -19.26 4.51
CA GLU A 384 -26.51 -18.63 3.23
C GLU A 384 -26.07 -17.17 3.44
N LEU A 385 -26.74 -16.43 4.33
CA LEU A 385 -26.44 -15.03 4.61
C LEU A 385 -25.03 -14.84 5.16
N GLN A 386 -24.61 -15.69 6.10
CA GLN A 386 -23.29 -15.61 6.73
C GLN A 386 -22.12 -15.83 5.76
N GLN A 387 -22.37 -16.40 4.57
CA GLN A 387 -21.33 -16.67 3.57
C GLN A 387 -21.00 -15.46 2.69
N MET A 388 -21.83 -14.41 2.72
CA MET A 388 -21.64 -13.22 1.86
C MET A 388 -20.73 -12.15 2.48
N TYR A 389 -20.52 -12.20 3.81
CA TYR A 389 -19.58 -11.32 4.51
C TYR A 389 -19.92 -9.83 4.29
N GLY A 390 -21.21 -9.52 4.32
CA GLY A 390 -21.78 -8.22 4.02
C GLY A 390 -23.28 -8.32 3.84
N LEU A 391 -23.89 -7.18 3.52
CA LEU A 391 -25.34 -7.06 3.36
C LEU A 391 -25.67 -6.15 2.20
N HIS A 392 -26.75 -6.48 1.51
CA HIS A 392 -27.42 -5.53 0.65
C HIS A 392 -28.22 -4.54 1.50
N LEU A 393 -28.00 -3.26 1.24
CA LEU A 393 -28.76 -2.16 1.81
C LEU A 393 -29.63 -1.55 0.71
N VAL A 394 -30.90 -1.31 1.03
CA VAL A 394 -31.86 -0.69 0.11
C VAL A 394 -32.08 0.77 0.48
N ASP A 395 -32.02 1.67 -0.50
CA ASP A 395 -32.48 3.04 -0.34
C ASP A 395 -34.02 3.03 -0.38
N THR A 396 -34.65 3.30 0.75
CA THR A 396 -36.11 3.29 0.90
C THR A 396 -36.83 4.33 0.04
N THR A 397 -36.10 5.30 -0.52
CA THR A 397 -36.64 6.34 -1.41
C THR A 397 -36.74 5.85 -2.86
N THR A 398 -35.71 5.14 -3.33
CA THR A 398 -35.60 4.72 -4.73
C THR A 398 -35.91 3.24 -4.95
N SER A 399 -35.87 2.44 -3.87
CA SER A 399 -35.90 0.97 -3.88
C SER A 399 -34.68 0.33 -4.56
N GLU A 400 -33.62 1.09 -4.82
CA GLU A 400 -32.36 0.56 -5.33
C GLU A 400 -31.60 -0.15 -4.20
N GLU A 401 -30.95 -1.25 -4.56
CA GLU A 401 -30.26 -2.14 -3.62
C GLU A 401 -28.76 -2.17 -3.92
N TYR A 402 -27.94 -2.02 -2.88
CA TYR A 402 -26.49 -1.91 -3.00
C TYR A 402 -25.77 -2.76 -1.96
N PHE A 403 -24.74 -3.47 -2.37
CA PHE A 403 -23.97 -4.30 -1.45
C PHE A 403 -22.93 -3.49 -0.65
N PHE A 404 -22.87 -3.78 0.65
CA PHE A 404 -21.85 -3.27 1.56
C PHE A 404 -21.14 -4.43 2.24
N THR A 405 -19.84 -4.49 2.08
CA THR A 405 -18.99 -5.49 2.71
C THR A 405 -18.96 -5.28 4.23
N ALA A 406 -19.15 -6.35 4.99
CA ALA A 406 -18.76 -6.35 6.39
C ALA A 406 -17.26 -6.63 6.43
N GLN A 407 -16.47 -5.76 7.03
CA GLN A 407 -15.05 -6.03 7.29
C GLN A 407 -14.65 -5.80 8.75
N GLY A 408 -15.56 -5.27 9.59
CA GLY A 408 -15.28 -4.97 10.99
C GLY A 408 -14.54 -3.65 11.19
N ARG A 409 -13.71 -3.60 12.22
CA ARG A 409 -12.93 -2.41 12.60
C ARG A 409 -11.62 -2.80 13.28
N ARG A 410 -10.68 -1.87 13.38
CA ARG A 410 -9.62 -1.94 14.41
C ARG A 410 -10.10 -1.28 15.70
N ASN A 411 -10.04 -2.01 16.81
CA ASN A 411 -10.56 -1.57 18.10
C ASN A 411 -9.70 -0.45 18.68
N TYR A 412 -10.36 0.57 19.23
CA TYR A 412 -9.72 1.67 19.93
C TYR A 412 -8.86 1.28 21.15
N LEU A 413 -9.08 0.12 21.78
CA LEU A 413 -8.40 -0.29 23.02
C LEU A 413 -7.00 -0.85 22.76
N ASP A 414 -6.89 -1.73 21.78
CA ASP A 414 -5.70 -2.54 21.53
C ASP A 414 -5.32 -2.62 20.05
N GLY A 415 -6.10 -1.99 19.17
CA GLY A 415 -5.89 -1.97 17.72
C GLY A 415 -6.15 -3.31 17.02
N ARG A 416 -6.57 -4.34 17.76
CA ARG A 416 -6.93 -5.63 17.19
C ARG A 416 -8.13 -5.50 16.27
N LEU A 417 -8.20 -6.36 15.26
CA LEU A 417 -9.36 -6.44 14.40
C LEU A 417 -10.54 -7.02 15.17
N ASP A 418 -11.46 -6.14 15.51
CA ASP A 418 -12.77 -6.46 16.03
C ASP A 418 -13.68 -6.76 14.85
N ILE A 419 -13.82 -8.05 14.63
CA ILE A 419 -14.72 -8.63 13.67
C ILE A 419 -15.61 -9.53 14.53
N ILE A 420 -16.84 -9.10 14.88
CA ILE A 420 -17.79 -9.95 15.66
C ILE A 420 -17.83 -11.30 14.93
N ASN A 421 -17.67 -12.53 15.47
CA ASN A 421 -18.03 -13.23 16.74
C ASN A 421 -16.88 -14.20 17.17
N ASP A 422 -16.82 -14.60 18.45
CA ASP A 422 -15.63 -15.16 19.14
C ASP A 422 -15.44 -16.69 19.13
N ASP A 423 -15.68 -17.40 18.01
CA ASP A 423 -15.49 -18.87 17.92
C ASP A 423 -14.37 -19.31 16.93
N GLU A 424 -13.59 -20.32 17.33
CA GLU A 424 -12.13 -20.45 17.15
C GLU A 424 -11.64 -21.13 15.84
N THR A 425 -12.45 -21.32 14.79
CA THR A 425 -12.00 -22.16 13.65
C THR A 425 -11.90 -21.53 12.27
N LEU A 426 -12.54 -20.40 11.94
CA LEU A 426 -12.32 -19.66 10.68
C LEU A 426 -12.69 -18.17 10.83
N PRO A 427 -12.06 -17.24 10.08
CA PRO A 427 -12.32 -15.79 10.16
C PRO A 427 -13.68 -15.42 9.56
N VAL A 428 -14.50 -14.54 10.18
CA VAL A 428 -15.61 -13.93 9.42
C VAL A 428 -16.02 -12.54 9.91
N PRO A 429 -16.10 -11.52 9.02
CA PRO A 429 -16.84 -10.31 9.27
C PRO A 429 -18.35 -10.41 9.21
N TRP A 430 -18.94 -10.12 10.37
CA TRP A 430 -20.36 -9.98 10.58
C TRP A 430 -20.76 -8.60 11.08
N SER A 431 -19.84 -7.62 11.05
CA SER A 431 -20.19 -6.22 11.29
C SER A 431 -19.51 -5.36 10.26
N ALA A 432 -20.23 -4.36 9.79
CA ALA A 432 -19.69 -3.32 8.96
C ALA A 432 -19.73 -2.00 9.70
N TYR A 433 -18.67 -1.24 9.50
CA TYR A 433 -18.53 0.10 10.00
C TYR A 433 -17.99 0.94 8.84
N TYR A 434 -18.48 2.16 8.67
CA TYR A 434 -17.95 3.08 7.68
C TYR A 434 -17.88 4.46 8.27
N TRP A 435 -16.70 5.08 8.25
CA TRP A 435 -16.59 6.46 8.69
C TRP A 435 -17.48 7.38 7.85
N THR A 436 -18.17 8.27 8.55
CA THR A 436 -18.73 9.49 7.95
C THR A 436 -17.81 10.66 8.26
N SER A 437 -18.05 11.82 7.66
CA SER A 437 -17.37 13.06 8.02
C SER A 437 -17.95 13.73 9.27
N THR A 438 -19.03 13.19 9.84
CA THR A 438 -19.82 13.83 10.91
C THR A 438 -19.27 13.56 12.32
N THR A 439 -19.13 14.62 13.11
CA THR A 439 -18.73 14.54 14.52
C THR A 439 -19.92 14.30 15.46
N ASP A 440 -19.65 13.76 16.65
CA ASP A 440 -20.66 13.53 17.69
C ASP A 440 -20.09 13.87 19.07
N GLY A 441 -19.93 15.17 19.34
CA GLY A 441 -19.22 15.66 20.52
C GLY A 441 -17.80 15.07 20.58
N GLU A 442 -17.51 14.33 21.64
CA GLU A 442 -16.24 13.61 21.90
C GLU A 442 -16.03 12.37 20.99
N ARG A 443 -17.00 12.07 20.13
CA ARG A 443 -17.04 10.90 19.25
C ARG A 443 -17.19 11.32 17.78
N ALA A 444 -17.34 10.33 16.93
CA ALA A 444 -17.57 10.46 15.50
C ALA A 444 -18.69 9.52 15.05
N LYS A 445 -19.37 9.86 13.95
CA LYS A 445 -20.45 9.05 13.40
C LYS A 445 -19.95 8.08 12.34
N ALA A 446 -20.53 6.90 12.31
CA ALA A 446 -20.31 5.89 11.31
C ALA A 446 -21.63 5.25 10.88
N LEU A 447 -21.71 4.80 9.63
CA LEU A 447 -22.70 3.80 9.25
C LEU A 447 -22.31 2.48 9.94
N TYR A 448 -23.31 1.79 10.49
CA TYR A 448 -23.16 0.48 11.08
C TYR A 448 -24.25 -0.46 10.61
N PHE A 449 -23.87 -1.70 10.39
CA PHE A 449 -24.79 -2.82 10.43
C PHE A 449 -24.08 -4.09 10.92
N ASP A 450 -24.85 -5.03 11.44
CA ASP A 450 -24.36 -6.35 11.79
C ASP A 450 -25.26 -7.49 11.31
N LEU A 451 -24.61 -8.61 11.08
CA LEU A 451 -25.17 -9.92 10.87
C LEU A 451 -25.13 -10.64 12.23
N ASN A 452 -26.29 -10.84 12.84
CA ASN A 452 -26.35 -11.51 14.13
C ASN A 452 -26.21 -13.03 13.96
N THR A 453 -25.13 -13.58 14.51
CA THR A 453 -24.79 -15.01 14.41
C THR A 453 -25.67 -15.95 15.21
N ALA A 454 -26.37 -15.43 16.22
CA ALA A 454 -27.22 -16.23 17.10
C ALA A 454 -28.69 -16.24 16.61
N THR A 455 -29.22 -15.07 16.25
CA THR A 455 -30.61 -14.93 15.76
C THR A 455 -30.77 -13.74 14.81
N ARG A 456 -31.27 -14.00 13.59
CA ARG A 456 -31.58 -13.00 12.56
C ARG A 456 -32.41 -11.81 13.03
N THR A 457 -33.35 -12.00 13.97
CA THR A 457 -34.21 -10.92 14.49
C THR A 457 -33.44 -9.77 15.15
N TRP A 458 -32.14 -9.96 15.39
CA TRP A 458 -31.25 -8.98 16.01
C TRP A 458 -30.20 -8.44 15.05
N ASN A 459 -30.36 -8.64 13.74
CA ASN A 459 -29.61 -7.87 12.74
C ASN A 459 -29.88 -6.39 13.00
N GLY A 460 -28.81 -5.64 13.19
CA GLY A 460 -28.84 -4.23 13.52
C GLY A 460 -28.43 -3.41 12.30
N PHE A 461 -29.10 -2.27 12.13
CA PHE A 461 -28.70 -1.22 11.22
C PHE A 461 -28.79 0.11 11.97
N ASP A 462 -27.74 0.92 11.86
CA ASP A 462 -27.68 2.26 12.41
C ASP A 462 -26.88 3.16 11.47
N ALA A 463 -27.58 4.06 10.76
CA ALA A 463 -26.96 5.02 9.86
C ALA A 463 -26.06 6.05 10.58
N SER A 464 -26.19 6.21 11.91
CA SER A 464 -25.55 7.29 12.68
C SER A 464 -24.95 6.77 13.99
N ARG A 465 -24.26 5.62 13.93
CA ARG A 465 -23.67 5.01 15.11
C ARG A 465 -22.53 5.85 15.66
N SER A 466 -22.59 6.15 16.96
CA SER A 466 -21.52 6.85 17.67
C SER A 466 -20.31 5.93 17.91
N MET A 467 -19.16 6.32 17.40
CA MET A 467 -17.90 5.58 17.48
C MET A 467 -16.81 6.40 18.15
N ARG A 468 -15.93 5.73 18.90
CA ARG A 468 -14.75 6.39 19.48
C ARG A 468 -13.74 6.66 18.37
N ARG A 469 -13.10 7.82 18.40
CA ARG A 469 -12.25 8.31 17.31
C ARG A 469 -10.95 7.50 17.14
N ALA A 470 -10.47 6.83 18.18
CA ALA A 470 -9.33 5.91 18.09
C ALA A 470 -9.60 4.60 17.33
N ASN A 471 -10.86 4.25 17.04
CA ASN A 471 -11.11 3.12 16.13
C ASN A 471 -10.56 3.45 14.73
N ALA A 472 -10.12 2.44 13.99
CA ALA A 472 -9.96 2.58 12.56
C ALA A 472 -11.08 1.84 11.82
N LEU A 473 -11.79 2.57 10.95
CA LEU A 473 -12.93 2.07 10.19
C LEU A 473 -12.65 2.19 8.68
N PRO A 474 -13.29 1.37 7.86
CA PRO A 474 -13.36 1.54 6.41
C PRO A 474 -13.95 2.88 6.01
N ILE A 475 -13.61 3.33 4.80
CA ILE A 475 -14.16 4.52 4.15
C ILE A 475 -14.67 4.13 2.76
N ARG A 476 -15.78 4.71 2.34
CA ARG A 476 -16.31 4.62 0.98
C ARG A 476 -16.61 6.05 0.51
N CYS A 477 -15.89 6.52 -0.51
CA CYS A 477 -15.85 7.94 -0.86
C CYS A 477 -17.03 8.38 -1.71
N VAL A 478 -17.42 9.64 -1.57
CA VAL A 478 -18.50 10.31 -2.32
C VAL A 478 -17.88 11.39 -3.20
N LYS A 479 -18.43 11.58 -4.39
CA LYS A 479 -17.97 12.56 -5.36
C LYS A 479 -18.26 13.98 -4.89
N ASP A 480 -17.33 14.89 -5.11
CA ASP A 480 -17.54 16.31 -4.87
C ASP A 480 -18.65 16.86 -5.79
N ARG A 481 -19.41 17.83 -5.28
CA ARG A 481 -20.54 18.46 -5.99
C ARG A 481 -20.15 19.65 -6.86
#